data_AF-A0A8S3C6K0-F1
#
_entry.id   AF-A0A8S3C6K0-F1
#
_cell.length_a   1.000
_cell.length_b   1.000
_cell.length_c   1.000
_cell.angle_alpha   90.00
_cell.angle_beta   90.00
_cell.angle_gamma   90.00
#
_symmetry.space_group_name_H-M   'P 1'
#
loop_
_entity.id
_entity.type
_entity.pdbx_description
1 polymer ?
#
loop_
_entity_poly.entity_id
_entity_poly.type
_entity_poly.pdbx_seq_one_letter_code
_entity_poly.pdbx_strand_id
1 'polypeptide(L)' 'PPPEPLGKTNIFHYRANNLDNEIRADPRLIWFVCFYAPWSPPCQNFSSVFVDLSTRFGDLKTFKFVKFDVNRYPTEATKF' A
#
# COMPACT_ATOMS: atom_id res chain seq x y z
N PRO A 1 -13.53 -4.29 12.83
CA PRO A 1 -12.73 -5.07 11.85
C PRO A 1 -11.71 -5.96 12.58
N PRO A 2 -11.62 -7.26 12.25
CA PRO A 2 -10.56 -8.11 12.80
C PRO A 2 -9.19 -7.60 12.34
N PRO A 3 -8.14 -7.71 13.17
CA PRO A 3 -6.79 -7.39 12.74
C PRO A 3 -6.38 -8.32 11.59
N GLU A 4 -5.90 -7.76 10.47
CA GLU A 4 -5.33 -8.54 9.37
C GLU A 4 -4.13 -9.36 9.91
N PRO A 5 -3.96 -10.64 9.52
CA PRO A 5 -2.89 -11.50 10.04
C PRO A 5 -1.50 -10.89 9.79
N LEU A 6 -0.75 -10.65 10.88
CA LEU A 6 0.63 -10.16 10.92
C LEU A 6 1.65 -11.24 10.47
N GLY A 7 1.36 -11.94 9.38
CA GLY A 7 2.26 -12.97 8.85
C GLY A 7 3.28 -12.35 7.90
N LYS A 8 4.48 -11.97 8.41
CA LYS A 8 5.67 -11.54 7.62
C LYS A 8 5.34 -10.81 6.31
N THR A 9 4.43 -9.85 6.35
CA THR A 9 4.08 -9.09 5.15
C THR A 9 5.10 -7.97 5.00
N ASN A 10 5.81 -7.94 3.88
CA ASN A 10 6.62 -6.79 3.42
C ASN A 10 5.72 -5.58 3.04
N ILE A 11 4.56 -5.46 3.68
CA ILE A 11 3.62 -4.36 3.51
C ILE A 11 3.98 -3.35 4.59
N PHE A 12 4.76 -2.35 4.20
CA PHE A 12 4.92 -1.17 5.02
C PHE A 12 3.56 -0.49 5.10
N HIS A 13 2.91 -0.55 6.27
CA HIS A 13 1.78 0.32 6.58
C HIS A 13 2.34 1.73 6.73
N TYR A 14 2.61 2.37 5.60
CA TYR A 14 3.22 3.68 5.54
C TYR A 14 2.17 4.70 5.98
N ARG A 15 2.28 5.13 7.24
CA ARG A 15 1.39 6.11 7.88
C ARG A 15 1.75 7.52 7.43
N ALA A 16 1.70 7.85 6.14
CA ALA A 16 2.21 9.15 5.72
C ALA A 16 1.26 9.92 4.80
N ASN A 17 0.87 11.06 5.33
CA ASN A 17 0.65 12.32 4.64
C ASN A 17 1.85 12.79 3.75
N ASN A 18 2.75 11.89 3.30
CA ASN A 18 3.97 12.25 2.60
C ASN A 18 4.37 11.25 1.49
N LEU A 19 3.42 10.43 1.02
CA LEU A 19 3.69 9.39 0.02
C LEU A 19 4.37 9.93 -1.25
N ASP A 20 3.96 11.11 -1.75
CA ASP A 20 4.54 11.71 -2.96
C ASP A 20 6.05 11.98 -2.82
N ASN A 21 6.49 12.49 -1.66
CA ASN A 21 7.90 12.76 -1.41
C ASN A 21 8.72 11.45 -1.31
N GLU A 22 8.17 10.39 -0.73
CA GLU A 22 8.83 9.08 -0.65
C GLU A 22 8.99 8.43 -2.02
N ILE A 23 7.96 8.52 -2.87
CA ILE A 23 8.03 8.03 -4.25
C ILE A 23 9.13 8.76 -5.03
N ARG A 24 9.25 10.08 -4.83
CA ARG A 24 10.26 10.92 -5.51
C ARG A 24 11.68 10.75 -4.96
N ALA A 25 11.84 10.23 -3.74
CA ALA A 25 13.14 10.16 -3.07
C ALA A 25 14.14 9.22 -3.77
N ASP A 26 13.66 8.11 -4.36
CA ASP A 26 14.50 7.20 -5.14
C ASP A 26 13.79 6.76 -6.43
N PRO A 27 14.12 7.35 -7.59
CA PRO A 27 13.49 7.04 -8.87
C PRO A 27 13.82 5.64 -9.41
N ARG A 28 14.75 4.91 -8.77
CA ARG A 28 15.06 3.52 -9.14
C ARG A 28 14.05 2.54 -8.57
N LEU A 29 13.28 2.95 -7.54
CA LEU A 29 12.26 2.11 -6.93
C LEU A 29 10.96 2.17 -7.73
N ILE A 30 10.32 1.01 -7.90
CA ILE A 30 9.00 0.89 -8.50
C ILE A 30 7.98 0.68 -7.37
N TRP A 31 7.02 1.60 -7.28
CA TRP A 31 6.01 1.62 -6.23
C TRP A 31 4.67 1.08 -6.75
N PHE A 32 4.17 0.04 -6.10
CA PHE A 32 2.82 -0.47 -6.25
C PHE A 32 1.97 0.07 -5.11
N VAL A 33 1.13 1.07 -5.41
CA VAL A 33 0.26 1.73 -4.42
C VAL A 33 -1.19 1.28 -4.64
N CYS A 34 -1.77 0.66 -3.63
CA CYS A 34 -3.18 0.28 -3.59
C CYS A 34 -3.96 1.33 -2.77
N PHE A 35 -4.62 2.26 -3.45
CA PHE A 35 -5.55 3.20 -2.84
C PHE A 35 -6.84 2.46 -2.48
N TYR A 36 -7.16 2.40 -1.18
CA TYR A 36 -8.27 1.62 -0.68
C TYR A 36 -9.09 2.38 0.35
N ALA A 37 -10.38 2.03 0.46
CA ALA A 37 -11.25 2.46 1.53
C ALA A 37 -11.62 1.24 2.39
N PRO A 38 -11.42 1.27 3.72
CA PRO A 38 -11.64 0.10 4.58
C PRO A 38 -13.09 -0.37 4.64
N TRP A 39 -14.05 0.50 4.33
CA TRP A 39 -15.48 0.19 4.30
C TRP A 39 -15.95 -0.36 2.95
N SER A 40 -15.11 -0.36 1.91
CA SER A 40 -15.49 -0.76 0.55
C SER A 40 -15.31 -2.28 0.34
N PRO A 41 -16.39 -3.05 0.08
CA PRO A 41 -16.28 -4.49 -0.14
C PRO A 41 -15.37 -4.88 -1.32
N PRO A 42 -15.37 -4.18 -2.47
CA PRO A 42 -14.38 -4.41 -3.52
C PRO A 42 -12.92 -4.29 -3.03
N CYS A 43 -12.62 -3.31 -2.18
CA CYS A 43 -11.28 -3.13 -1.61
C CYS A 43 -10.91 -4.28 -0.67
N GLN A 44 -11.87 -4.75 0.15
CA GLN A 44 -11.65 -5.89 1.04
C GLN A 44 -11.37 -7.17 0.24
N ASN A 45 -12.12 -7.41 -0.85
CA ASN A 45 -11.93 -8.55 -1.73
C ASN A 45 -10.58 -8.52 -2.46
N PHE A 46 -10.09 -7.33 -2.85
CA PHE A 46 -8.79 -7.19 -3.51
C PHE A 46 -7.59 -7.31 -2.55
N SER A 47 -7.81 -7.12 -1.23
CA SER A 47 -6.74 -7.09 -0.23
C SER A 47 -5.86 -8.34 -0.27
N SER A 48 -6.47 -9.53 -0.41
CA SER A 48 -5.73 -10.81 -0.47
C SER A 48 -4.82 -10.90 -1.69
N VAL A 49 -5.30 -10.49 -2.87
CA VAL A 49 -4.53 -10.49 -4.12
C VAL A 49 -3.33 -9.56 -4.00
N PHE A 50 -3.52 -8.38 -3.39
CA PHE A 50 -2.43 -7.43 -3.18
C PHE A 50 -1.38 -7.95 -2.18
N VAL A 51 -1.82 -8.62 -1.12
CA VAL A 51 -0.92 -9.29 -0.17
C VAL A 51 -0.10 -10.37 -0.88
N ASP A 52 -0.75 -11.26 -1.63
CA ASP A 52 -0.06 -12.33 -2.37
C ASP A 52 0.97 -11.78 -3.36
N LEU A 53 0.65 -10.70 -4.06
CA LEU A 53 1.57 -9.99 -4.95
C LEU A 53 2.80 -9.48 -4.18
N SER A 54 2.57 -8.80 -3.06
CA SER A 54 3.65 -8.28 -2.22
C SER A 54 4.53 -9.37 -1.62
N THR A 55 3.97 -10.55 -1.31
CA THR A 55 4.72 -11.70 -0.81
C THR A 55 5.59 -12.31 -1.90
N ARG A 56 5.08 -12.44 -3.13
CA ARG A 56 5.81 -13.04 -4.25
C ARG A 56 6.97 -12.19 -4.74
N PHE A 57 6.82 -10.87 -4.69
CA PHE A 57 7.78 -9.93 -5.28
C PHE A 57 8.47 -9.01 -4.26
N GLY A 58 8.14 -9.12 -2.97
CA GLY A 58 8.66 -8.23 -1.92
C GLY A 58 10.16 -8.40 -1.63
N ASP A 59 10.76 -9.53 -2.03
CA ASP A 59 12.20 -9.77 -1.90
C ASP A 59 13.01 -9.00 -2.96
N LEU A 60 12.35 -8.48 -4.00
CA LEU A 60 12.99 -7.61 -4.97
C LEU A 60 13.21 -6.23 -4.36
N LYS A 61 14.48 -5.87 -4.12
CA LYS A 61 14.86 -4.58 -3.52
C LYS A 61 14.32 -3.36 -4.26
N THR A 62 14.05 -3.50 -5.55
CA THR A 62 13.52 -2.47 -6.44
C THR A 62 12.03 -2.20 -6.21
N PHE A 63 11.26 -3.16 -5.71
CA PHE A 63 9.81 -3.05 -5.62
C PHE A 63 9.36 -2.67 -4.21
N LYS A 64 8.36 -1.78 -4.14
CA LYS A 64 7.71 -1.36 -2.90
C LYS A 64 6.21 -1.52 -3.02
N PHE A 65 5.57 -2.09 -2.01
CA PHE A 65 4.13 -2.31 -1.96
C PHE A 65 3.52 -1.51 -0.81
N VAL A 66 2.51 -0.70 -1.12
CA VAL A 66 1.86 0.19 -0.15
C VAL A 66 0.34 0.09 -0.27
N LYS A 67 -0.35 -0.10 0.86
CA LYS A 67 -1.80 0.11 0.97
C LYS A 67 -2.03 1.54 1.50
N PHE A 68 -2.71 2.37 0.72
CA PHE A 68 -2.98 3.77 1.06
C PHE A 68 -4.47 3.97 1.39
N ASP A 69 -4.76 4.33 2.64
CA ASP A 69 -6.13 4.53 3.13
C ASP A 69 -6.66 5.91 2.72
N VAL A 70 -7.51 5.95 1.69
CA VAL A 70 -8.10 7.20 1.16
C VAL A 70 -9.12 7.82 2.11
N ASN A 71 -9.69 7.03 3.02
CA ASN A 71 -10.59 7.55 4.04
C ASN A 71 -9.82 8.31 5.13
N ARG A 72 -8.59 7.86 5.44
CA ARG A 72 -7.72 8.51 6.43
C ARG A 72 -6.95 9.70 5.86
N TYR A 73 -6.60 9.67 4.58
CA TYR A 73 -5.78 10.69 3.93
C TYR A 73 -6.40 11.19 2.61
N PRO A 74 -7.62 11.77 2.62
CA PRO A 74 -8.32 12.16 1.41
C PRO A 74 -7.61 13.24 0.60
N THR A 75 -6.98 14.22 1.28
CA THR A 75 -6.26 15.32 0.62
C THR A 75 -4.97 14.86 -0.06
N GLU A 76 -4.25 13.91 0.52
CA GLU A 76 -3.06 13.36 -0.13
C GLU A 76 -3.43 12.48 -1.34
N ALA A 77 -4.57 11.78 -1.26
CA ALA A 77 -5.03 10.93 -2.35
C ALA A 77 -5.29 11.71 -3.65
N THR A 78 -5.66 12.99 -3.58
CA THR A 78 -5.92 13.81 -4.78
C THR A 78 -4.65 14.25 -5.53
N LYS A 79 -3.46 13.98 -4.99
CA LYS A 79 -2.18 14.28 -5.63
C LYS A 79 -1.80 13.26 -6.73
N PHE A 80 -2.56 12.18 -6.85
CA PHE A 80 -2.34 11.07 -7.78
C PHE A 80 -3.58 10.88 -8.66
#